data_AF-R7KY35-F1
#
_entry.id   AF-R7KY35-F1
#
_cell.length_a   1.000
_cell.length_b   1.000
_cell.length_c   1.000
_cell.angle_alpha   90.00
_cell.angle_beta   90.00
_cell.angle_gamma   90.00
#
_symmetry.space_group_name_H-M   'P 1'
#
loop_
_entity.id
_entity.type
_entity.pdbx_description
1 polymer ?
#
loop_
_entity_poly.entity_id
_entity_poly.type
_entity_poly.pdbx_seq_one_letter_code
_entity_poly.pdbx_strand_id
1 'polypeptide(L)'
;MSGTALKIIALILMTADHIGDYIPDMPLWLRWIGRISSPLFFFCAAEGAVHTSDRRRYLKRLWQASAAMVMLEAVLPAVLSMYFRITLYDFDNNIFLSIFQGVLIISILESTKNDSRKRTKYLLCYGGYQFILAVLSYAVEVNDPIMAAGIDINLIPILRDWDSIVFTLLGSLWHSEGPAVLTASIVLFYFCRENKKRLAVWYSAYCGLYFLIFVPQMGIHFFNFLQRCGMSQDLVYVLSMPVNALGIPTMRIDTARSFTDSLLRINFQWMMIFALPFMLMYNGKKGKGLGRMFYIYYPVHLVIIHIISAII
;
A
#
# COMPACT_ATOMS: atom_id res chain seq x y z
N MET A 1 -23.39 -4.07 11.19
CA MET A 1 -22.32 -3.14 11.63
C MET A 1 -22.28 -1.93 10.73
N SER A 2 -22.09 -0.73 11.30
CA SER A 2 -21.95 0.50 10.53
C SER A 2 -20.53 0.69 10.00
N GLY A 3 -20.33 1.59 9.04
CA GLY A 3 -19.03 1.91 8.47
C GLY A 3 -18.06 2.45 9.51
N THR A 4 -18.52 3.28 10.45
CA THR A 4 -17.71 3.74 11.58
C THR A 4 -17.25 2.59 12.46
N ALA A 5 -18.11 1.60 12.73
CA ALA A 5 -17.72 0.44 13.54
C ALA A 5 -16.62 -0.40 12.84
N LEU A 6 -16.73 -0.60 11.52
CA LEU A 6 -15.68 -1.26 10.74
C LEU A 6 -14.36 -0.51 10.80
N LYS A 7 -14.38 0.81 10.65
CA LYS A 7 -13.16 1.64 10.73
C LYS A 7 -12.54 1.63 12.12
N ILE A 8 -13.32 1.54 13.19
CA ILE A 8 -12.80 1.43 14.56
C ILE A 8 -12.10 0.08 14.74
N ILE A 9 -12.70 -1.02 14.26
CA ILE A 9 -12.06 -2.34 14.31
C ILE A 9 -10.77 -2.34 13.48
N ALA A 10 -10.81 -1.81 12.26
CA ALA A 10 -9.63 -1.68 11.41
C ALA A 10 -8.54 -0.86 12.11
N LEU A 11 -8.91 0.25 12.76
CA LEU A 11 -7.97 1.09 13.51
C LEU A 11 -7.32 0.33 14.68
N ILE A 12 -8.09 -0.40 15.47
CA ILE A 12 -7.54 -1.21 16.58
C ILE A 12 -6.55 -2.27 16.06
N LEU A 13 -6.93 -2.97 14.97
CA LEU A 13 -6.09 -4.00 14.37
C LEU A 13 -4.83 -3.41 13.73
N MET A 14 -4.92 -2.22 13.11
CA MET A 14 -3.77 -1.48 12.60
C MET A 14 -2.79 -1.12 13.71
N THR A 15 -3.29 -0.63 14.84
CA THR A 15 -2.44 -0.30 15.99
C THR A 15 -1.75 -1.55 16.54
N ALA A 16 -2.46 -2.67 16.65
CA ALA A 16 -1.87 -3.94 17.03
C ALA A 16 -0.79 -4.39 16.03
N ASP A 17 -1.04 -4.23 14.74
CA ASP A 17 -0.10 -4.54 13.67
C ASP A 17 1.21 -3.77 13.81
N HIS A 18 1.13 -2.44 13.96
CA HIS A 18 2.31 -1.57 14.08
C HIS A 18 3.05 -1.77 15.40
N ILE A 19 2.34 -2.06 16.50
CA ILE A 19 2.99 -2.50 17.74
C ILE A 19 3.80 -3.77 17.47
N GLY A 20 3.20 -4.76 16.78
CA GLY A 20 3.87 -6.02 16.45
C GLY A 20 5.03 -5.89 15.46
N ASP A 21 5.06 -4.83 14.64
CA ASP A 21 6.13 -4.61 13.66
C ASP A 21 7.31 -3.83 14.24
N TYR A 22 7.00 -2.77 15.00
CA TYR A 22 8.00 -1.78 15.37
C TYR A 22 8.50 -1.91 16.80
N ILE A 23 7.69 -2.41 17.74
CA ILE A 23 8.16 -2.59 19.12
C ILE A 23 8.99 -3.89 19.19
N PRO A 24 10.24 -3.85 19.69
CA PRO A 24 11.09 -5.03 19.83
C PRO A 24 10.42 -6.14 20.67
N ASP A 25 10.76 -7.39 20.35
CA ASP A 25 10.31 -8.60 21.07
C ASP A 25 8.77 -8.79 21.14
N MET A 26 8.02 -8.10 20.29
CA MET A 26 6.57 -8.29 20.21
C MET A 26 6.19 -9.60 19.50
N PRO A 27 5.12 -10.26 19.93
CA PRO A 27 4.73 -11.54 19.36
C PRO A 27 4.14 -11.38 17.95
N LEU A 28 4.59 -12.23 17.02
CA LEU A 28 4.22 -12.19 15.61
C LEU A 28 2.70 -12.27 15.34
N TRP A 29 1.91 -12.87 16.24
CA TRP A 29 0.46 -12.95 16.05
C TRP A 29 -0.23 -11.57 16.01
N LEU A 30 0.39 -10.53 16.55
CA LEU A 30 -0.08 -9.14 16.42
C LEU A 30 -0.12 -8.70 14.96
N ARG A 31 0.91 -9.07 14.19
CA ARG A 31 0.98 -8.85 12.74
C ARG A 31 -0.06 -9.66 11.98
N TRP A 32 -0.31 -10.90 12.40
CA TRP A 32 -1.31 -11.78 11.80
C TRP A 32 -2.71 -11.17 11.86
N ILE A 33 -3.15 -10.74 13.04
CA ILE A 33 -4.46 -10.08 13.19
C ILE A 33 -4.45 -8.71 12.51
N GLY A 34 -3.30 -8.04 12.46
CA GLY A 34 -3.09 -6.77 11.82
C GLY A 34 -3.40 -6.75 10.32
N ARG A 35 -3.14 -7.86 9.62
CA ARG A 35 -3.45 -8.03 8.17
C ARG A 35 -4.93 -7.86 7.83
N ILE A 36 -5.83 -7.98 8.81
CA ILE A 36 -7.28 -7.76 8.65
C ILE A 36 -7.59 -6.26 8.48
N SER A 37 -6.72 -5.36 8.95
CA SER A 37 -6.95 -3.92 8.93
C SER A 37 -7.09 -3.33 7.53
N SER A 38 -6.10 -3.56 6.65
CA SER A 38 -6.06 -2.89 5.35
C SER A 38 -7.26 -3.23 4.45
N PRO A 39 -7.74 -4.48 4.31
CA PRO A 39 -8.96 -4.77 3.56
C PRO A 39 -10.20 -4.04 4.11
N LEU A 40 -10.32 -3.87 5.42
CA LEU A 40 -11.44 -3.15 6.03
C LEU A 40 -11.40 -1.66 5.68
N PHE A 41 -10.22 -1.03 5.73
CA PHE A 41 -10.06 0.35 5.29
C PHE A 41 -10.33 0.50 3.79
N PHE A 42 -9.83 -0.41 2.96
CA PHE A 42 -10.05 -0.42 1.51
C PHE A 42 -11.53 -0.61 1.15
N PHE A 43 -12.23 -1.53 1.80
CA PHE A 43 -13.67 -1.71 1.66
C PHE A 43 -14.43 -0.42 2.03
N CYS A 44 -14.09 0.19 3.17
CA CYS A 44 -14.68 1.44 3.61
C CYS A 44 -14.36 2.61 2.67
N ALA A 45 -13.19 2.61 2.02
CA ALA A 45 -12.79 3.62 1.05
C ALA A 45 -13.59 3.51 -0.26
N ALA A 46 -13.78 2.28 -0.75
CA ALA A 46 -14.61 1.99 -1.92
C ALA A 46 -16.07 2.40 -1.68
N GLU A 47 -16.64 2.04 -0.53
CA GLU A 47 -17.97 2.50 -0.08
C GLU A 47 -18.05 4.03 0.00
N GLY A 48 -17.05 4.66 0.62
CA GLY A 48 -16.98 6.11 0.74
C GLY A 48 -16.91 6.84 -0.60
N ALA A 49 -16.27 6.25 -1.62
CA ALA A 49 -16.14 6.83 -2.95
C ALA A 49 -17.47 6.92 -3.71
N VAL A 50 -18.38 5.98 -3.46
CA VAL A 50 -19.70 5.92 -4.11
C VAL A 50 -20.70 6.83 -3.40
N HIS A 51 -20.64 6.90 -2.07
CA HIS A 51 -21.58 7.69 -1.26
C HIS A 51 -21.18 9.15 -1.07
N THR A 52 -19.98 9.57 -1.48
CA THR A 52 -19.58 10.98 -1.37
C THR A 52 -20.30 11.83 -2.41
N SER A 53 -20.84 12.98 -1.98
CA SER A 53 -21.46 13.95 -2.89
C SER A 53 -20.43 14.68 -3.75
N ASP A 54 -19.20 14.83 -3.25
CA ASP A 54 -18.10 15.55 -3.90
C ASP A 54 -16.85 14.66 -3.92
N ARG A 55 -16.61 14.00 -5.06
CA ARG A 55 -15.46 13.11 -5.26
C ARG A 55 -14.14 13.88 -5.31
N ARG A 56 -14.15 15.08 -5.90
CA ARG A 56 -12.95 15.92 -6.00
C ARG A 56 -12.43 16.31 -4.62
N ARG A 57 -13.33 16.68 -3.70
CA ARG A 57 -12.99 16.95 -2.29
C ARG A 57 -12.56 15.70 -1.54
N TYR A 58 -13.09 14.52 -1.88
CA TYR A 58 -12.62 13.27 -1.28
C TYR A 58 -11.20 12.93 -1.71
N LEU A 59 -10.92 12.95 -3.02
CA LEU A 59 -9.60 12.75 -3.59
C LEU A 59 -8.59 13.79 -3.05
N LYS A 60 -8.96 15.08 -3.00
CA LYS A 60 -8.10 16.13 -2.45
C LYS A 60 -7.69 15.84 -1.00
N ARG A 61 -8.61 15.34 -0.16
CA ARG A 61 -8.29 15.00 1.24
C ARG A 61 -7.33 13.82 1.33
N LEU A 62 -7.50 12.80 0.50
CA LEU A 62 -6.59 11.64 0.45
C LEU A 62 -5.19 12.06 -0.04
N TRP A 63 -5.13 12.85 -1.11
CA TRP A 63 -3.88 13.41 -1.62
C TRP A 63 -3.18 14.31 -0.60
N GLN A 64 -3.91 15.19 0.09
CA GLN A 64 -3.35 16.02 1.16
C GLN A 64 -2.81 15.20 2.33
N ALA A 65 -3.49 14.11 2.70
CA ALA A 65 -3.02 13.20 3.74
C ALA A 65 -1.75 12.46 3.30
N SER A 66 -1.69 12.02 2.04
CA SER A 66 -0.49 11.39 1.47
C SER A 66 0.69 12.36 1.36
N ALA A 67 0.45 13.60 0.93
CA ALA A 67 1.44 14.67 0.92
C ALA A 67 1.96 14.99 2.33
N ALA A 68 1.07 14.99 3.33
CA ALA A 68 1.49 15.18 4.73
C ALA A 68 2.33 13.99 5.24
N MET A 69 1.99 12.75 4.87
CA MET A 69 2.76 11.57 5.23
C MET A 69 4.15 11.58 4.62
N VAL A 70 4.31 11.81 3.32
CA VAL A 70 5.64 11.82 2.69
C VAL A 70 6.55 12.92 3.23
N MET A 71 5.97 14.08 3.58
CA MET A 71 6.72 15.14 4.25
C MET A 71 7.10 14.76 5.68
N LEU A 72 6.22 14.07 6.40
CA LEU A 72 6.52 13.55 7.73
C LEU A 72 7.65 12.52 7.65
N GLU A 73 7.62 11.64 6.65
CA GLU A 73 8.63 10.60 6.41
C GLU A 73 10.00 11.19 6.09
N ALA A 74 10.05 12.24 5.26
CA ALA A 74 11.30 12.91 4.94
C ALA A 74 11.87 13.74 6.12
N VAL A 75 11.01 14.42 6.87
CA VAL A 75 11.46 15.41 7.87
C VAL A 75 11.66 14.83 9.25
N LEU A 76 10.75 13.96 9.72
CA LEU A 76 10.73 13.50 11.12
C LEU A 76 11.99 12.73 11.53
N PRO A 77 12.46 11.71 10.78
CA PRO A 77 13.66 10.95 11.17
C PRO A 77 14.88 11.86 11.29
N ALA A 78 15.01 12.84 10.40
CA ALA A 78 16.13 13.74 10.43
C ALA A 78 16.07 14.79 11.55
N VAL A 79 14.90 15.35 11.84
CA VAL A 79 14.72 16.25 12.99
C VAL A 79 15.03 15.51 14.29
N LEU A 80 14.55 14.26 14.42
CA LEU A 80 14.81 13.44 15.60
C LEU A 80 16.30 13.09 15.74
N SER A 81 16.96 12.72 14.65
CA SER A 81 18.39 12.43 14.64
C SER A 81 19.23 13.66 14.98
N MET A 82 18.93 14.81 14.38
CA MET A 82 19.70 16.05 14.54
C MET A 82 19.57 16.65 15.95
N TYR A 83 18.36 16.71 16.51
CA TYR A 83 18.10 17.42 17.77
C TYR A 83 18.04 16.50 18.99
N PHE A 84 17.60 15.25 18.82
CA PHE A 84 17.35 14.32 19.94
C PHE A 84 18.27 13.10 19.91
N ARG A 85 19.10 12.93 18.87
CA ARG A 85 19.94 11.74 18.65
C ARG A 85 19.14 10.43 18.64
N ILE A 86 17.89 10.51 18.19
CA ILE A 86 17.00 9.35 18.03
C ILE A 86 16.99 8.99 16.54
N THR A 87 17.37 7.76 16.22
CA THR A 87 17.32 7.22 14.85
C THR A 87 16.05 6.42 14.67
N LEU A 88 15.20 6.84 13.73
CA LEU A 88 14.05 6.03 13.30
C LEU A 88 14.46 5.13 12.15
N TYR A 89 14.26 3.82 12.30
CA TYR A 89 14.44 2.83 11.24
C TYR A 89 13.09 2.57 10.55
N ASP A 90 13.10 2.40 9.21
CA ASP A 90 11.96 1.98 8.39
C ASP A 90 10.63 2.76 8.59
N PHE A 91 10.72 4.09 8.65
CA PHE A 91 9.54 4.96 8.69
C PHE A 91 9.03 5.27 7.28
N ASP A 92 8.42 4.28 6.62
CA ASP A 92 7.74 4.42 5.32
C ASP A 92 6.33 3.80 5.42
N ASN A 93 5.31 4.65 5.55
CA ASN A 93 3.93 4.22 5.81
C ASN A 93 2.94 5.21 5.19
N ASN A 94 2.85 5.23 3.85
CA ASN A 94 1.96 6.15 3.13
C ASN A 94 0.73 5.45 2.49
N ILE A 95 -0.07 4.77 3.31
CA ILE A 95 -1.30 4.08 2.83
C ILE A 95 -2.30 5.01 2.13
N PHE A 96 -2.26 6.32 2.42
CA PHE A 96 -3.16 7.28 1.81
C PHE A 96 -2.95 7.39 0.30
N LEU A 97 -1.73 7.17 -0.20
CA LEU A 97 -1.46 7.15 -1.63
C LEU A 97 -2.18 5.98 -2.29
N SER A 98 -2.07 4.77 -1.72
CA SER A 98 -2.75 3.56 -2.21
C SER A 98 -4.27 3.75 -2.25
N ILE A 99 -4.85 4.35 -1.20
CA ILE A 99 -6.29 4.66 -1.14
C ILE A 99 -6.66 5.73 -2.18
N PHE A 100 -5.85 6.77 -2.34
CA PHE A 100 -6.05 7.80 -3.36
C PHE A 100 -6.11 7.19 -4.76
N GLN A 101 -5.17 6.30 -5.11
CA GLN A 101 -5.12 5.62 -6.41
C GLN A 101 -6.36 4.75 -6.64
N GLY A 102 -6.75 3.93 -5.66
CA GLY A 102 -7.95 3.10 -5.76
C GLY A 102 -9.23 3.94 -5.96
N VAL A 103 -9.38 5.03 -5.21
CA VAL A 103 -10.52 5.95 -5.33
C VAL A 103 -10.48 6.76 -6.63
N LEU A 104 -9.30 7.07 -7.16
CA LEU A 104 -9.12 7.74 -8.45
C LEU A 104 -9.62 6.83 -9.59
N ILE A 105 -9.24 5.56 -9.57
CA ILE A 105 -9.73 4.56 -10.54
C ILE A 105 -11.25 4.41 -10.44
N ILE A 106 -11.81 4.31 -9.23
CA ILE A 106 -13.27 4.29 -9.02
C ILE A 106 -13.93 5.55 -9.60
N SER A 107 -13.32 6.72 -9.42
CA SER A 107 -13.84 7.98 -9.94
C SER A 107 -13.84 8.02 -11.47
N ILE A 108 -12.82 7.46 -12.12
CA ILE A 108 -12.77 7.27 -13.57
C ILE A 108 -13.92 6.34 -14.01
N LEU A 109 -14.09 5.19 -13.36
CA LEU A 109 -15.13 4.21 -13.68
C LEU A 109 -16.54 4.78 -13.54
N GLU A 110 -16.84 5.52 -12.47
CA GLU A 110 -18.14 6.14 -12.24
C GLU A 110 -18.40 7.29 -13.24
N SER A 111 -17.39 8.12 -13.54
CA SER A 111 -17.54 9.24 -14.50
C SER A 111 -17.71 8.78 -15.96
N THR A 112 -17.40 7.52 -16.26
CA THR A 112 -17.44 6.93 -17.61
C THR A 112 -18.39 5.74 -17.70
N LYS A 113 -19.30 5.58 -16.73
CA LYS A 113 -20.20 4.42 -16.60
C LYS A 113 -20.99 4.12 -17.89
N ASN A 114 -21.44 5.15 -18.60
CA ASN A 114 -22.28 5.03 -19.80
C ASN A 114 -21.49 5.15 -21.13
N ASP A 115 -20.16 5.32 -21.09
CA ASP A 115 -19.35 5.54 -22.28
C ASP A 115 -18.09 4.66 -22.24
N SER A 116 -18.17 3.50 -22.89
CA SER A 116 -17.09 2.51 -22.91
C SER A 116 -15.83 3.04 -23.62
N ARG A 117 -15.97 3.85 -24.68
CA ARG A 117 -14.82 4.43 -25.38
C ARG A 117 -14.10 5.43 -24.49
N LYS A 118 -14.84 6.31 -23.82
CA LYS A 118 -14.28 7.27 -22.86
C LYS A 118 -13.64 6.56 -21.66
N ARG A 119 -14.26 5.48 -21.16
CA ARG A 119 -13.70 4.64 -20.10
C ARG A 119 -12.35 4.06 -20.49
N THR A 120 -12.27 3.39 -21.64
CA THR A 120 -11.02 2.81 -22.14
C THR A 120 -9.96 3.90 -22.33
N LYS A 121 -10.33 5.04 -22.94
CA LYS A 121 -9.42 6.17 -23.11
C LYS A 121 -8.85 6.65 -21.78
N TYR A 122 -9.67 6.89 -20.76
CA TYR A 122 -9.21 7.40 -19.47
C TYR A 122 -8.36 6.40 -18.69
N LEU A 123 -8.70 5.10 -18.75
CA LEU A 123 -7.89 4.05 -18.14
C LEU A 123 -6.54 3.89 -18.85
N LEU A 124 -6.49 4.01 -20.19
CA LEU A 124 -5.24 4.01 -20.94
C LEU A 124 -4.39 5.25 -20.64
N CYS A 125 -5.00 6.43 -20.53
CA CYS A 125 -4.30 7.65 -20.11
C CYS A 125 -3.72 7.50 -18.69
N TYR A 126 -4.50 6.95 -17.75
CA TYR A 126 -4.02 6.66 -16.40
C TYR A 126 -2.87 5.65 -16.41
N GLY A 127 -3.02 4.53 -17.11
CA GLY A 127 -1.97 3.51 -17.21
C GLY A 127 -0.70 4.03 -17.87
N GLY A 128 -0.83 4.80 -18.96
CA GLY A 128 0.30 5.46 -19.62
C GLY A 128 0.99 6.48 -18.70
N TYR A 129 0.22 7.25 -17.93
CA TYR A 129 0.77 8.18 -16.94
C TYR A 129 1.56 7.45 -15.84
N GLN A 130 1.00 6.37 -15.28
CA GLN A 130 1.69 5.56 -14.27
C GLN A 130 2.94 4.88 -14.83
N PHE A 131 2.91 4.40 -16.07
CA PHE A 131 4.08 3.85 -16.73
C PHE A 131 5.19 4.89 -16.91
N ILE A 132 4.86 6.10 -17.36
CA ILE A 132 5.81 7.19 -17.48
C ILE A 132 6.43 7.52 -16.11
N LEU A 133 5.62 7.63 -15.06
CA LEU A 133 6.13 7.89 -13.70
C LEU A 133 7.05 6.77 -13.21
N ALA A 134 6.74 5.51 -13.49
CA ALA A 134 7.58 4.38 -13.12
C ALA A 134 8.93 4.41 -13.85
N VAL A 135 8.93 4.67 -15.17
CA VAL A 135 10.17 4.79 -15.95
C VAL A 135 11.01 5.97 -15.49
N LEU A 136 10.40 7.13 -15.21
CA LEU A 136 11.09 8.29 -14.69
C LEU A 136 11.67 8.04 -13.30
N SER A 137 10.92 7.39 -12.41
CA SER A 137 11.37 7.01 -11.08
C SER A 137 12.58 6.09 -11.14
N TYR A 138 12.52 5.05 -11.99
CA TYR A 138 13.65 4.15 -12.20
C TYR A 138 14.86 4.88 -12.80
N ALA A 139 14.64 5.79 -13.75
CA ALA A 139 15.74 6.57 -14.35
C ALA A 139 16.45 7.46 -13.32
N VAL A 140 15.69 8.06 -12.39
CA VAL A 140 16.21 8.84 -11.26
C VAL A 140 16.97 7.95 -10.28
N GLU A 141 16.47 6.76 -9.96
CA GLU A 141 17.12 5.79 -9.08
C GLU A 141 18.49 5.34 -9.63
N VAL A 142 18.58 5.10 -10.94
CA VAL A 142 19.83 4.66 -11.59
C VAL A 142 20.83 5.80 -11.76
N ASN A 143 20.36 7.02 -12.01
CA ASN A 143 21.20 8.20 -12.23
C ASN A 143 20.66 9.37 -11.42
N ASP A 144 20.92 9.40 -10.11
CA ASP A 144 20.44 10.49 -9.26
C ASP A 144 21.08 11.81 -9.73
N PRO A 145 20.28 12.75 -10.27
CA PRO A 145 20.77 14.02 -10.80
C PRO A 145 21.43 14.90 -9.72
N ILE A 146 21.02 14.75 -8.45
CA ILE A 146 21.58 15.54 -7.35
C ILE A 146 22.93 14.97 -6.91
N MET A 147 23.04 13.65 -6.79
CA MET A 147 24.34 13.01 -6.55
C MET A 147 25.31 13.28 -7.71
N ALA A 148 24.84 13.22 -8.95
CA ALA A 148 25.63 13.52 -10.14
C ALA A 148 26.13 14.98 -10.18
N ALA A 149 25.42 15.91 -9.53
CA ALA A 149 25.84 17.30 -9.38
C ALA A 149 26.94 17.51 -8.30
N GLY A 150 27.33 16.47 -7.57
CA GLY A 150 28.36 16.53 -6.52
C GLY A 150 27.94 17.29 -5.26
N ILE A 151 26.64 17.49 -5.04
CA ILE A 151 26.11 18.16 -3.87
C ILE A 151 25.89 17.12 -2.77
N ASP A 152 26.57 17.26 -1.63
CA ASP A 152 26.32 16.43 -0.44
C ASP A 152 25.01 16.85 0.23
N ILE A 153 23.91 16.28 -0.27
CA ILE A 153 22.54 16.54 0.18
C ILE A 153 22.14 15.76 1.44
N ASN A 154 23.04 14.94 1.99
CA ASN A 154 22.73 14.12 3.17
C ASN A 154 22.41 14.95 4.41
N LEU A 155 22.77 16.24 4.42
CA LEU A 155 22.51 17.18 5.51
C LEU A 155 21.12 17.83 5.45
N ILE A 156 20.43 17.80 4.30
CA ILE A 156 19.10 18.42 4.13
C ILE A 156 18.07 17.33 3.81
N PRO A 157 17.20 16.95 4.76
CA PRO A 157 16.36 15.75 4.63
C PRO A 157 15.38 15.80 3.45
N ILE A 158 14.82 16.97 3.19
CA ILE A 158 13.91 17.21 2.06
C ILE A 158 14.63 17.05 0.72
N LEU A 159 15.93 17.33 0.67
CA LEU A 159 16.75 17.11 -0.52
C LEU A 159 17.22 15.67 -0.65
N ARG A 160 17.37 14.94 0.46
CA ARG A 160 17.69 13.51 0.45
C ARG A 160 16.54 12.69 -0.14
N ASP A 161 15.32 12.93 0.33
CA ASP A 161 14.14 12.14 -0.03
C ASP A 161 13.29 12.82 -1.13
N TRP A 162 13.93 13.65 -1.97
CA TRP A 162 13.28 14.54 -2.92
C TRP A 162 12.47 13.78 -3.98
N ASP A 163 13.00 12.65 -4.44
CA ASP A 163 12.41 11.80 -5.46
C ASP A 163 11.11 11.19 -4.95
N SER A 164 11.15 10.62 -3.74
CA SER A 164 10.01 10.05 -3.04
C SER A 164 8.91 11.11 -2.82
N ILE A 165 9.29 12.32 -2.42
CA ILE A 165 8.35 13.46 -2.29
C ILE A 165 7.72 13.78 -3.65
N VAL A 166 8.53 13.99 -4.69
CA VAL A 166 8.04 14.40 -6.02
C VAL A 166 7.13 13.35 -6.62
N PHE A 167 7.55 12.08 -6.66
CA PHE A 167 6.76 11.01 -7.26
C PHE A 167 5.49 10.69 -6.45
N THR A 168 5.53 10.81 -5.13
CA THR A 168 4.32 10.70 -4.28
C THR A 168 3.33 11.83 -4.57
N LEU A 169 3.79 13.07 -4.65
CA LEU A 169 2.93 14.24 -4.96
C LEU A 169 2.33 14.16 -6.36
N LEU A 170 3.06 13.61 -7.32
CA LEU A 170 2.57 13.30 -8.68
C LEU A 170 1.59 12.12 -8.70
N GLY A 171 1.49 11.36 -7.61
CA GLY A 171 0.59 10.22 -7.52
C GLY A 171 1.13 8.99 -8.25
N SER A 172 2.42 8.70 -8.12
CA SER A 172 3.03 7.46 -8.62
C SER A 172 2.56 6.26 -7.80
N LEU A 173 1.98 5.27 -8.46
CA LEU A 173 1.61 3.99 -7.84
C LEU A 173 2.86 3.20 -7.39
N TRP A 174 4.04 3.51 -7.94
CA TRP A 174 5.29 2.84 -7.56
C TRP A 174 5.72 3.15 -6.12
N HIS A 175 5.35 4.33 -5.61
CA HIS A 175 5.67 4.77 -4.25
C HIS A 175 4.51 4.52 -3.28
N SER A 176 3.52 3.72 -3.69
CA SER A 176 2.39 3.40 -2.83
C SER A 176 2.76 2.29 -1.86
N GLU A 177 2.26 2.38 -0.62
CA GLU A 177 2.52 1.37 0.39
C GLU A 177 1.94 0.00 -0.05
N GLY A 178 2.84 -0.98 -0.15
CA GLY A 178 2.55 -2.36 -0.49
C GLY A 178 2.38 -2.65 -1.99
N PRO A 179 2.18 -3.93 -2.36
CA PRO A 179 2.01 -4.34 -3.75
C PRO A 179 0.86 -3.61 -4.45
N ALA A 180 1.03 -3.25 -5.73
CA ALA A 180 -0.06 -2.74 -6.59
C ALA A 180 -1.33 -3.61 -6.54
N VAL A 181 -1.14 -4.92 -6.31
CA VAL A 181 -2.21 -5.92 -6.09
C VAL A 181 -3.12 -5.56 -4.91
N LEU A 182 -2.61 -4.91 -3.86
CA LEU A 182 -3.42 -4.44 -2.72
C LEU A 182 -4.32 -3.27 -3.11
N THR A 183 -3.81 -2.29 -3.85
CA THR A 183 -4.61 -1.18 -4.40
C THR A 183 -5.73 -1.68 -5.31
N ALA A 184 -5.50 -2.76 -6.07
CA ALA A 184 -6.53 -3.39 -6.89
C ALA A 184 -7.71 -3.94 -6.09
N SER A 185 -7.52 -4.30 -4.81
CA SER A 185 -8.61 -4.77 -3.94
C SER A 185 -9.67 -3.68 -3.68
N ILE A 186 -9.29 -2.40 -3.67
CA ILE A 186 -10.24 -1.28 -3.52
C ILE A 186 -11.22 -1.27 -4.69
N VAL A 187 -10.72 -1.48 -5.91
CA VAL A 187 -11.54 -1.56 -7.13
C VAL A 187 -12.40 -2.84 -7.13
N LEU A 188 -11.86 -3.95 -6.65
CA LEU A 188 -12.62 -5.19 -6.44
C LEU A 188 -13.82 -4.96 -5.50
N PHE A 189 -13.59 -4.31 -4.36
CA PHE A 189 -14.64 -3.99 -3.39
C PHE A 189 -15.71 -3.08 -3.98
N TYR A 190 -15.31 -2.11 -4.79
CA TYR A 190 -16.25 -1.29 -5.55
C TYR A 190 -17.19 -2.15 -6.40
N PHE A 191 -16.70 -3.11 -7.17
CA PHE A 191 -17.56 -4.00 -7.95
C PHE A 191 -18.40 -4.95 -7.09
N CYS A 192 -17.92 -5.32 -5.91
CA CYS A 192 -18.58 -6.30 -5.06
C CYS A 192 -19.61 -5.72 -4.08
N ARG A 193 -19.57 -4.42 -3.80
CA ARG A 193 -20.27 -3.77 -2.68
C ARG A 193 -21.76 -4.07 -2.53
N GLU A 194 -22.49 -4.17 -3.65
CA GLU A 194 -23.96 -4.29 -3.65
C GLU A 194 -24.45 -5.70 -3.34
N ASN A 195 -23.58 -6.72 -3.42
CA ASN A 195 -23.98 -8.11 -3.26
C ASN A 195 -22.99 -8.87 -2.37
N LYS A 196 -23.47 -9.27 -1.18
CA LYS A 196 -22.67 -10.01 -0.18
C LYS A 196 -22.11 -11.33 -0.71
N LYS A 197 -22.85 -12.05 -1.56
CA LYS A 197 -22.37 -13.30 -2.19
C LYS A 197 -21.23 -13.00 -3.16
N ARG A 198 -21.40 -11.97 -4.00
CA ARG A 198 -20.37 -11.51 -4.94
C ARG A 198 -19.10 -11.10 -4.18
N LEU A 199 -19.25 -10.32 -3.11
CA LEU A 199 -18.15 -9.95 -2.22
C LEU A 199 -17.42 -11.17 -1.64
N ALA A 200 -18.16 -12.12 -1.07
CA ALA A 200 -17.57 -13.33 -0.51
C ALA A 200 -16.78 -14.14 -1.54
N VAL A 201 -17.35 -14.36 -2.73
CA VAL A 201 -16.71 -15.15 -3.79
C VAL A 201 -15.45 -14.45 -4.30
N TRP A 202 -15.55 -13.19 -4.73
CA TRP A 202 -14.43 -12.50 -5.37
C TRP A 202 -13.33 -12.12 -4.38
N TYR A 203 -13.67 -11.75 -3.15
CA TYR A 203 -12.65 -11.47 -2.15
C TYR A 203 -11.94 -12.74 -1.69
N SER A 204 -12.65 -13.87 -1.55
CA SER A 204 -12.00 -15.16 -1.25
C SER A 204 -11.12 -15.62 -2.41
N ALA A 205 -11.56 -15.44 -3.66
CA ALA A 205 -10.76 -15.74 -4.84
C ALA A 205 -9.49 -14.86 -4.90
N TYR A 206 -9.63 -13.57 -4.59
CA TYR A 206 -8.49 -12.65 -4.48
C TYR A 206 -7.49 -13.10 -3.40
N CYS A 207 -7.97 -13.45 -2.21
CA CYS A 207 -7.10 -13.96 -1.14
C CYS A 207 -6.45 -15.30 -1.51
N GLY A 208 -7.18 -16.19 -2.18
CA GLY A 208 -6.68 -17.47 -2.66
C GLY A 208 -5.60 -17.30 -3.73
N LEU A 209 -5.80 -16.38 -4.70
CA LEU A 209 -4.79 -16.06 -5.71
C LEU A 209 -3.54 -15.46 -5.07
N TYR A 210 -3.71 -14.53 -4.12
CA TYR A 210 -2.60 -13.98 -3.36
C TYR A 210 -1.84 -15.10 -2.63
N PHE A 211 -2.56 -15.97 -1.92
CA PHE A 211 -1.96 -17.12 -1.24
C PHE A 211 -1.12 -17.98 -2.21
N LEU A 212 -1.68 -18.34 -3.36
CA LEU A 212 -1.03 -19.20 -4.35
C LEU A 212 0.23 -18.58 -4.97
N ILE A 213 0.25 -17.26 -5.16
CA ILE A 213 1.41 -16.56 -5.74
C ILE A 213 2.51 -16.40 -4.69
N PHE A 214 2.15 -15.92 -3.49
CA PHE A 214 3.12 -15.44 -2.51
C PHE A 214 3.62 -16.55 -1.56
N VAL A 215 2.72 -17.40 -1.02
CA VAL A 215 3.11 -18.41 -0.03
C VAL A 215 4.03 -19.48 -0.64
N PRO A 216 3.76 -20.06 -1.82
CA PRO A 216 4.70 -20.94 -2.48
C PRO A 216 5.90 -20.22 -3.14
N GLN A 217 6.01 -18.89 -3.05
CA GLN A 217 7.06 -18.09 -3.70
C GLN A 217 7.19 -18.34 -5.22
N MET A 218 6.05 -18.45 -5.93
CA MET A 218 6.03 -18.87 -7.34
C MET A 218 6.87 -17.96 -8.24
N GLY A 219 6.87 -16.64 -7.99
CA GLY A 219 7.67 -15.67 -8.74
C GLY A 219 9.17 -15.99 -8.68
N ILE A 220 9.71 -16.14 -7.47
CA ILE A 220 11.13 -16.49 -7.24
C ILE A 220 11.47 -17.82 -7.92
N HIS A 221 10.64 -18.84 -7.77
CA HIS A 221 10.91 -20.15 -8.38
C HIS A 221 10.89 -20.12 -9.91
N PHE A 222 9.97 -19.35 -10.50
CA PHE A 222 9.86 -19.19 -11.94
C PHE A 222 11.10 -18.50 -12.53
N PHE A 223 11.52 -17.36 -11.96
CA PHE A 223 12.70 -16.64 -12.48
C PHE A 223 14.02 -17.39 -12.24
N ASN A 224 14.13 -18.14 -11.13
CA ASN A 224 15.26 -19.06 -10.92
C ASN A 224 15.26 -20.22 -11.94
N PHE A 225 14.09 -20.72 -12.34
CA PHE A 225 13.97 -21.73 -13.39
C PHE A 225 14.46 -21.18 -14.74
N LEU A 226 14.09 -19.94 -15.09
CA LEU A 226 14.59 -19.29 -16.32
C LEU A 226 16.12 -19.18 -16.35
N GLN A 227 16.75 -18.82 -15.23
CA GLN A 227 18.22 -18.81 -15.12
C GLN A 227 18.82 -20.21 -15.30
N ARG A 228 18.21 -21.24 -14.71
CA ARG A 228 18.65 -22.64 -14.88
C ARG A 228 18.49 -23.15 -16.32
N CYS A 229 17.54 -22.60 -17.07
CA CYS A 229 17.39 -22.86 -18.51
C CYS A 229 18.44 -22.15 -19.39
N GLY A 230 19.38 -21.42 -18.79
CA GLY A 230 20.48 -20.77 -19.50
C GLY A 230 20.22 -19.32 -19.93
N MET A 231 19.13 -18.69 -19.47
CA MET A 231 18.92 -17.26 -19.71
C MET A 231 19.92 -16.42 -18.91
N SER A 232 20.47 -15.39 -19.54
CA SER A 232 21.40 -14.47 -18.88
C SER A 232 20.73 -13.73 -17.71
N GLN A 233 21.53 -13.39 -16.70
CA GLN A 233 21.05 -12.66 -15.53
C GLN A 233 20.41 -11.32 -15.91
N ASP A 234 20.98 -10.60 -16.87
CA ASP A 234 20.44 -9.31 -17.35
C ASP A 234 19.05 -9.45 -17.97
N LEU A 235 18.85 -10.49 -18.80
CA LEU A 235 17.56 -10.73 -19.42
C LEU A 235 16.51 -11.13 -18.38
N VAL A 236 16.89 -11.97 -17.40
CA VAL A 236 16.02 -12.35 -16.29
C VAL A 236 15.64 -11.15 -15.45
N TYR A 237 16.60 -10.26 -15.16
CA TYR A 237 16.35 -9.02 -14.44
C TYR A 237 15.33 -8.13 -15.17
N VAL A 238 15.53 -7.86 -16.46
CA VAL A 238 14.60 -7.07 -17.28
C VAL A 238 13.21 -7.68 -17.32
N LEU A 239 13.10 -9.00 -17.49
CA LEU A 239 11.80 -9.69 -17.50
C LEU A 239 11.13 -9.72 -16.13
N SER A 240 11.90 -9.60 -15.05
CA SER A 240 11.39 -9.58 -13.68
C SER A 240 10.80 -8.22 -13.28
N MET A 241 11.23 -7.12 -13.92
CA MET A 241 10.80 -5.76 -13.58
C MET A 241 9.27 -5.59 -13.58
N PRO A 242 8.50 -6.03 -14.59
CA PRO A 242 7.05 -5.88 -14.57
C PRO A 242 6.36 -6.72 -13.49
N VAL A 243 7.00 -7.81 -13.05
CA VAL A 243 6.46 -8.68 -11.99
C VAL A 243 6.75 -8.08 -10.61
N ASN A 244 7.97 -7.56 -10.40
CA ASN A 244 8.32 -6.77 -9.21
C ASN A 244 7.44 -5.51 -9.11
N ALA A 245 7.11 -4.87 -10.23
CA ALA A 245 6.19 -3.73 -10.30
C ALA A 245 4.80 -4.04 -9.74
N LEU A 246 4.35 -5.29 -9.86
CA LEU A 246 3.09 -5.75 -9.28
C LEU A 246 3.23 -6.08 -7.79
N GLY A 247 4.42 -5.90 -7.22
CA GLY A 247 4.82 -6.26 -5.86
C GLY A 247 4.96 -7.76 -5.65
N ILE A 248 5.23 -8.53 -6.70
CA ILE A 248 5.51 -9.97 -6.61
C ILE A 248 7.05 -10.15 -6.57
N PRO A 249 7.62 -10.67 -5.47
CA PRO A 249 9.06 -10.88 -5.38
C PRO A 249 9.54 -11.89 -6.44
N THR A 250 10.60 -11.51 -7.17
CA THR A 250 11.19 -12.34 -8.24
C THR A 250 12.63 -12.76 -7.96
N MET A 251 13.31 -12.08 -7.03
CA MET A 251 14.72 -12.29 -6.71
C MET A 251 14.93 -12.47 -5.20
N ARG A 252 16.13 -12.95 -4.82
CA ARG A 252 16.48 -13.39 -3.47
C ARG A 252 16.56 -12.22 -2.48
N ILE A 253 15.42 -11.76 -1.97
CA ILE A 253 15.42 -10.85 -0.82
C ILE A 253 15.13 -11.64 0.46
N ASP A 254 14.24 -12.64 0.45
CA ASP A 254 14.06 -13.59 1.56
C ASP A 254 13.38 -14.90 1.11
N THR A 255 14.17 -15.95 0.83
CA THR A 255 13.60 -17.26 0.49
C THR A 255 13.19 -18.00 1.75
N ALA A 256 11.94 -18.48 1.78
CA ALA A 256 11.43 -19.26 2.89
C ALA A 256 12.21 -20.56 3.06
N ARG A 257 12.54 -20.92 4.29
CA ARG A 257 13.25 -22.18 4.58
C ARG A 257 12.34 -23.41 4.42
N SER A 258 11.04 -23.20 4.56
CA SER A 258 10.01 -24.22 4.41
C SER A 258 8.68 -23.57 4.03
N PHE A 259 7.70 -24.38 3.62
CA PHE A 259 6.34 -23.90 3.38
C PHE A 259 5.74 -23.24 4.63
N THR A 260 5.95 -23.82 5.82
CA THR A 260 5.45 -23.27 7.09
C THR A 260 6.10 -21.92 7.43
N ASP A 261 7.41 -21.78 7.16
CA ASP A 261 8.13 -20.51 7.33
C ASP A 261 7.55 -19.43 6.39
N SER A 262 7.27 -19.80 5.14
CA SER A 262 6.59 -18.90 4.20
C SER A 262 5.19 -18.54 4.67
N LEU A 263 4.42 -19.52 5.13
CA LEU A 263 3.02 -19.36 5.49
C LEU A 263 2.81 -18.45 6.71
N LEU A 264 3.66 -18.60 7.73
CA LEU A 264 3.45 -17.97 9.04
C LEU A 264 4.38 -16.78 9.31
N ARG A 265 5.60 -16.77 8.76
CA ARG A 265 6.61 -15.74 9.04
C ARG A 265 6.82 -14.75 7.91
N ILE A 266 6.90 -15.20 6.66
CA ILE A 266 7.26 -14.32 5.53
C ILE A 266 6.01 -13.77 4.82
N ASN A 267 5.10 -14.65 4.40
CA ASN A 267 3.96 -14.34 3.53
C ASN A 267 2.63 -14.48 4.27
N PHE A 268 2.54 -14.06 5.54
CA PHE A 268 1.32 -14.16 6.34
C PHE A 268 0.19 -13.20 5.90
N GLN A 269 0.39 -12.40 4.84
CA GLN A 269 -0.61 -11.49 4.28
C GLN A 269 -1.92 -12.19 3.87
N TRP A 270 -1.90 -13.49 3.55
CA TRP A 270 -3.12 -14.27 3.25
C TRP A 270 -4.16 -14.25 4.37
N MET A 271 -3.75 -13.99 5.63
CA MET A 271 -4.63 -13.87 6.79
C MET A 271 -5.61 -12.69 6.66
N MET A 272 -5.41 -11.79 5.69
CA MET A 272 -6.38 -10.77 5.32
C MET A 272 -7.77 -11.34 5.00
N ILE A 273 -7.88 -12.61 4.58
CA ILE A 273 -9.16 -13.30 4.36
C ILE A 273 -10.12 -13.20 5.56
N PHE A 274 -9.59 -13.11 6.78
CA PHE A 274 -10.38 -12.94 8.01
C PHE A 274 -11.04 -11.56 8.15
N ALA A 275 -10.80 -10.62 7.23
CA ALA A 275 -11.60 -9.42 7.09
C ALA A 275 -13.00 -9.69 6.54
N LEU A 276 -13.20 -10.81 5.84
CA LEU A 276 -14.46 -11.12 5.16
C LEU A 276 -15.68 -11.17 6.11
N PRO A 277 -15.65 -11.85 7.27
CA PRO A 277 -16.78 -11.85 8.20
C PRO A 277 -17.23 -10.44 8.60
N PHE A 278 -16.29 -9.55 8.91
CA PHE A 278 -16.60 -8.16 9.28
C PHE A 278 -17.25 -7.40 8.11
N MET A 279 -16.71 -7.55 6.89
CA MET A 279 -17.29 -6.93 5.70
C MET A 279 -18.72 -7.45 5.43
N LEU A 280 -18.98 -8.74 5.62
CA LEU A 280 -20.31 -9.33 5.46
C LEU A 280 -21.31 -8.86 6.52
N MET A 281 -20.84 -8.49 7.72
CA MET A 281 -21.65 -7.89 8.78
C MET A 281 -22.00 -6.42 8.53
N TYR A 282 -21.41 -5.79 7.51
CA TYR A 282 -21.76 -4.41 7.14
C TYR A 282 -23.23 -4.28 6.73
N ASN A 283 -23.86 -3.17 7.15
CA ASN A 283 -25.29 -2.91 6.96
C ASN A 283 -25.60 -1.72 6.04
N GLY A 284 -24.60 -1.19 5.32
CA GLY A 284 -24.79 -0.05 4.42
C GLY A 284 -24.91 1.32 5.12
N LYS A 285 -24.92 1.38 6.45
CA LYS A 285 -25.05 2.64 7.19
C LYS A 285 -23.67 3.22 7.51
N LYS A 286 -23.48 4.50 7.25
CA LYS A 286 -22.23 5.24 7.56
C LYS A 286 -21.85 5.16 9.04
N GLY A 287 -22.80 5.32 9.96
CA GLY A 287 -22.53 5.41 11.41
C GLY A 287 -22.14 6.83 11.86
N LYS A 288 -21.50 6.94 13.05
CA LYS A 288 -21.08 8.22 13.64
C LYS A 288 -20.02 8.95 12.79
N GLY A 289 -20.10 10.28 12.71
CA GLY A 289 -19.26 11.13 11.86
C GLY A 289 -17.81 11.34 12.33
N LEU A 290 -17.02 10.29 12.52
CA LEU A 290 -15.62 10.38 12.98
C LEU A 290 -14.59 10.56 11.84
N GLY A 291 -15.00 11.14 10.70
CA GLY A 291 -14.21 11.12 9.47
C GLY A 291 -12.81 11.71 9.60
N ARG A 292 -12.66 12.87 10.25
CA ARG A 292 -11.35 13.56 10.40
C ARG A 292 -10.42 12.87 11.40
N MET A 293 -10.97 12.16 12.39
CA MET A 293 -10.18 11.50 13.42
C MET A 293 -9.24 10.46 12.82
N PHE A 294 -9.70 9.66 11.85
CA PHE A 294 -8.88 8.64 11.19
C PHE A 294 -7.67 9.22 10.45
N TYR A 295 -7.82 10.41 9.84
CA TYR A 295 -6.72 11.08 9.15
C TYR A 295 -5.64 11.63 10.08
N ILE A 296 -6.00 11.98 11.32
CA ILE A 296 -5.07 12.49 12.33
C ILE A 296 -4.44 11.31 13.09
N TYR A 297 -5.25 10.30 13.42
CA TYR A 297 -4.79 9.14 14.16
C TYR A 297 -3.65 8.42 13.42
N TYR A 298 -3.77 8.26 12.10
CA TYR A 298 -2.79 7.53 11.30
C TYR A 298 -1.34 8.09 11.42
N PRO A 299 -1.03 9.35 11.11
CA PRO A 299 0.32 9.88 11.32
C PRO A 299 0.73 9.86 12.80
N VAL A 300 -0.18 10.20 13.72
CA VAL A 300 0.15 10.36 15.14
C VAL A 300 0.54 9.03 15.80
N HIS A 301 -0.20 7.95 15.56
CA HIS A 301 0.14 6.67 16.18
C HIS A 301 1.45 6.09 15.61
N LEU A 302 1.74 6.29 14.32
CA LEU A 302 3.01 5.89 13.71
C LEU A 302 4.19 6.62 14.37
N VAL A 303 4.09 7.95 14.50
CA VAL A 303 5.10 8.78 15.18
C VAL A 303 5.35 8.28 16.60
N ILE A 304 4.28 8.06 17.37
CA ILE A 304 4.37 7.61 18.77
C ILE A 304 5.06 6.24 18.85
N ILE A 305 4.63 5.27 18.03
CA ILE A 305 5.17 3.90 18.06
C ILE A 305 6.64 3.89 17.67
N HIS A 306 7.05 4.61 16.63
CA HIS A 306 8.45 4.66 16.19
C HIS A 306 9.34 5.37 17.20
N ILE A 307 8.87 6.46 17.83
CA ILE A 307 9.63 7.12 18.90
C ILE A 307 9.80 6.18 20.10
N ILE A 308 8.74 5.47 20.51
CA ILE A 308 8.83 4.49 21.60
C ILE A 308 9.84 3.38 21.23
N SER A 309 9.70 2.80 20.03
CA SER A 309 10.60 1.77 19.50
C SER A 309 12.07 2.21 19.49
N ALA A 310 12.35 3.46 19.14
CA ALA A 310 13.72 3.97 19.06
C ALA A 310 14.35 4.32 20.43
N ILE A 311 13.56 4.35 21.51
CA ILE A 311 14.03 4.71 22.86
C ILE A 311 14.22 3.48 23.77
N ILE A 312 13.52 2.39 23.48
CA ILE A 312 13.58 1.12 24.24
C ILE A 312 14.60 0.16 23.64
#